data_AF-A0AAV1FB34-F1
#
_entry.id   AF-A0AAV1FB34-F1
#
_cell.length_a   1.000
_cell.length_b   1.000
_cell.length_c   1.000
_cell.angle_alpha   90.00
_cell.angle_beta   90.00
_cell.angle_gamma   90.00
#
_symmetry.space_group_name_H-M   'P 1'
#
loop_
_entity.id
_entity.type
_entity.pdbx_description
1 polymer ?
#
loop_
_entity_poly.entity_id
_entity_poly.type
_entity_poly.pdbx_seq_one_letter_code
_entity_poly.pdbx_strand_id
1 'polypeptide(L)'
;MKQLSEGLAKIDRSQLPGKFKVWCYQFTLYRRVMWPLKMSEIPSSTASKMDGKANSFIRKWLGLPRCLSETGLFGRNTLQLPLQSISLGYMQEKTRLVLELRESTDQTVRNANAKVPTGRKWNAKTEVDRAIGRLQHQEIVGRVQAGRAGLGWGEAPRFWSKASRKERKELVVAEVTRTEEERYKIKAVSQGRQGSWTTWEGVANRNIRWADLWKIPQARLSFLVRSTYDTLPCPRNLHQWFGSEESCPLCRVTGGNLKKATKELAEEAEKGSFWLWLRRKDKCWGKNT
;
A
#
# COMPACT_ATOMS: atom_id res chain seq x y z
N MET A 1 0.18 -10.44 18.15
CA MET A 1 0.88 -9.17 18.49
C MET A 1 2.34 -9.35 18.90
N LYS A 2 2.66 -10.25 19.85
CA LYS A 2 4.03 -10.48 20.36
C LYS A 2 5.02 -10.83 19.24
N GLN A 3 4.70 -11.85 18.44
CA GLN A 3 5.51 -12.28 17.29
C GLN A 3 5.82 -11.16 16.28
N LEU A 4 4.83 -10.35 15.91
CA LEU A 4 5.03 -9.19 15.02
C LEU A 4 5.99 -8.19 15.66
N SER A 5 5.79 -7.88 16.93
CA SER A 5 6.60 -6.88 17.64
C SER A 5 8.06 -7.31 17.76
N GLU A 6 8.30 -8.57 18.13
CA GLU A 6 9.64 -9.14 18.22
C GLU A 6 10.32 -9.23 16.85
N GLY A 7 9.57 -9.64 15.82
CA GLY A 7 10.07 -9.69 14.44
C GLY A 7 10.48 -8.30 13.93
N LEU A 8 9.63 -7.29 14.12
CA LEU A 8 9.92 -5.91 13.74
C LEU A 8 11.16 -5.39 14.49
N ALA A 9 11.27 -5.66 15.80
CA ALA A 9 12.43 -5.25 16.59
C ALA A 9 13.73 -5.98 16.17
N LYS A 10 13.66 -7.24 15.74
CA LYS A 10 14.81 -7.97 15.19
C LYS A 10 15.26 -7.39 13.85
N ILE A 11 14.32 -7.11 12.95
CA ILE A 11 14.63 -6.47 11.66
C ILE A 11 15.19 -5.07 11.88
N ASP A 12 14.61 -4.28 12.80
CA ASP A 12 15.06 -2.92 13.08
C ASP A 12 16.48 -2.87 13.63
N ARG A 13 16.87 -3.84 14.47
CA ARG A 13 18.23 -3.99 15.01
C ARG A 13 19.27 -4.48 13.99
N SER A 14 18.84 -4.96 12.82
CA SER A 14 19.77 -5.35 11.77
C SER A 14 20.51 -4.13 11.19
N GLN A 15 21.75 -4.33 10.76
CA GLN A 15 22.56 -3.31 10.07
C GLN A 15 22.21 -3.15 8.58
N LEU A 16 21.07 -3.69 8.16
CA LEU A 16 20.64 -3.62 6.77
C LEU A 16 20.18 -2.19 6.41
N PRO A 17 20.46 -1.70 5.19
CA PRO A 17 19.78 -0.55 4.63
C PRO A 17 18.25 -0.67 4.73
N GLY A 18 17.58 0.47 4.88
CA GLY A 18 16.16 0.51 5.20
C GLY A 18 15.25 -0.18 4.17
N LYS A 19 15.55 -0.02 2.88
CA LYS A 19 14.82 -0.75 1.81
C LYS A 19 14.91 -2.29 1.95
N PHE A 20 16.04 -2.80 2.44
CA PHE A 20 16.21 -4.25 2.65
C PHE A 20 15.48 -4.71 3.91
N LYS A 21 15.39 -3.88 4.96
CA LYS A 21 14.52 -4.16 6.12
C LYS A 21 13.05 -4.32 5.71
N VAL A 22 12.58 -3.45 4.83
CA VAL A 22 11.21 -3.51 4.28
C VAL A 22 11.00 -4.78 3.44
N TRP A 23 12.01 -5.17 2.65
CA TRP A 23 11.98 -6.44 1.92
C TRP A 23 11.91 -7.65 2.87
N CYS A 24 12.77 -7.70 3.89
CA CYS A 24 12.74 -8.74 4.91
C CYS A 24 11.37 -8.80 5.58
N TYR A 25 10.79 -7.65 5.93
CA TYR A 25 9.43 -7.59 6.46
C TYR A 25 8.41 -8.24 5.51
N GLN A 26 8.37 -7.82 4.25
CA GLN A 26 7.33 -8.29 3.30
C GLN A 26 7.45 -9.79 2.99
N PHE A 27 8.67 -10.31 2.86
CA PHE A 27 8.88 -11.68 2.41
C PHE A 27 9.10 -12.69 3.53
N THR A 28 9.43 -12.24 4.75
CA THR A 28 9.64 -13.14 5.89
C THR A 28 8.59 -12.93 6.98
N LEU A 29 8.59 -11.76 7.63
CA LEU A 29 7.77 -11.52 8.82
C LEU A 29 6.28 -11.46 8.47
N TYR A 30 5.93 -10.77 7.40
CA TYR A 30 4.56 -10.66 6.91
C TYR A 30 3.95 -12.04 6.66
N ARG A 31 4.64 -12.89 5.87
CA ARG A 31 4.20 -14.26 5.59
C ARG A 31 4.02 -15.08 6.87
N ARG A 32 4.98 -14.98 7.80
CA ARG A 32 4.94 -15.69 9.09
C ARG A 32 3.77 -15.23 9.98
N VAL A 33 3.34 -13.98 9.84
CA VAL A 33 2.23 -13.39 10.61
C VAL A 33 0.87 -13.65 9.94
N MET A 34 0.81 -13.82 8.61
CA MET A 34 -0.44 -14.11 7.90
C MET A 34 -1.03 -15.46 8.31
N TRP A 35 -0.20 -16.49 8.51
CA TRP A 35 -0.69 -17.82 8.88
C TRP A 35 -1.50 -17.85 10.19
N PRO A 36 -1.00 -17.35 11.34
CA PRO A 36 -1.80 -17.33 12.57
C PRO A 36 -3.00 -16.38 12.46
N LEU A 37 -2.90 -15.30 11.68
CA LEU A 37 -4.05 -14.41 11.42
C LEU A 37 -5.17 -15.11 10.64
N LYS A 38 -4.83 -16.01 9.71
CA LYS A 38 -5.82 -16.83 9.00
C LYS A 38 -6.52 -17.78 9.96
N MET A 39 -5.74 -18.55 10.71
CA MET A 39 -6.22 -19.68 11.52
C MET A 39 -6.96 -19.26 12.78
N SER A 40 -6.47 -18.24 13.49
CA SER A 40 -7.02 -17.85 14.79
C SER A 40 -8.23 -16.93 14.68
N GLU A 41 -9.09 -16.97 15.71
CA GLU A 41 -10.27 -16.11 15.86
C GLU A 41 -9.87 -14.70 16.31
N ILE A 42 -9.38 -13.90 15.36
CA ILE A 42 -8.86 -12.56 15.62
C ILE A 42 -9.82 -11.53 15.03
N PRO A 43 -10.23 -10.48 15.77
CA PRO A 43 -11.05 -9.43 15.19
C PRO A 43 -10.23 -8.54 14.24
N SER A 44 -10.88 -7.99 13.22
CA SER A 44 -10.24 -7.10 12.23
C SER A 44 -9.57 -5.87 12.87
N SER A 45 -10.09 -5.39 14.01
CA SER A 45 -9.48 -4.29 14.78
C SER A 45 -8.06 -4.61 15.27
N THR A 46 -7.76 -5.87 15.60
CA THR A 46 -6.42 -6.30 15.99
C THR A 46 -5.47 -6.28 14.80
N ALA A 47 -5.93 -6.69 13.61
CA ALA A 47 -5.14 -6.58 12.38
C ALA A 47 -4.84 -5.11 12.03
N SER A 48 -5.79 -4.19 12.21
CA SER A 48 -5.55 -2.76 12.04
C SER A 48 -4.54 -2.19 13.05
N LYS A 49 -4.56 -2.65 14.31
CA LYS A 49 -3.53 -2.28 15.31
C LYS A 49 -2.14 -2.79 14.91
N MET A 50 -2.07 -3.99 14.34
CA MET A 50 -0.83 -4.57 13.79
C MET A 50 -0.27 -3.73 12.65
N ASP A 51 -1.15 -3.27 11.75
CA ASP A 51 -0.78 -2.35 10.68
C ASP A 51 -0.21 -1.04 11.20
N GLY A 52 -0.87 -0.39 12.16
CA GLY A 52 -0.38 0.86 12.74
C GLY A 52 1.06 0.73 13.25
N LYS A 53 1.37 -0.41 13.90
CA LYS A 53 2.72 -0.71 14.37
C LYS A 53 3.69 -0.96 13.21
N ALA A 54 3.35 -1.83 12.26
CA ALA A 54 4.20 -2.13 11.10
C ALA A 54 4.48 -0.88 10.24
N ASN A 55 3.47 -0.05 10.01
CA ASN A 55 3.55 1.16 9.23
C ASN A 55 4.52 2.19 9.86
N SER A 56 4.65 2.22 11.18
CA SER A 56 5.63 3.07 11.85
C SER A 56 7.07 2.65 11.49
N PHE A 57 7.36 1.34 11.52
CA PHE A 57 8.66 0.79 11.12
C PHE A 57 8.92 0.96 9.61
N ILE A 58 7.92 0.68 8.76
CA ILE A 58 8.06 0.85 7.31
C ILE A 58 8.41 2.30 6.95
N ARG A 59 7.72 3.28 7.55
CA ARG A 59 8.04 4.70 7.35
C ARG A 59 9.45 5.03 7.82
N LYS A 60 9.84 4.57 9.01
CA LYS A 60 11.21 4.75 9.55
C LYS A 60 12.25 4.19 8.58
N TRP A 61 12.07 2.96 8.09
CA TRP A 61 13.02 2.29 7.21
C TRP A 61 13.11 2.92 5.83
N LEU A 62 11.99 3.38 5.26
CA LEU A 62 11.99 4.08 3.97
C LEU A 62 12.44 5.54 4.06
N GLY A 63 12.70 6.06 5.27
CA GLY A 63 13.00 7.48 5.48
C GLY A 63 11.82 8.39 5.20
N LEU A 64 10.59 7.92 5.44
CA LEU A 64 9.35 8.66 5.20
C LEU A 64 8.86 9.35 6.49
N PRO A 65 8.19 10.50 6.37
CA PRO A 65 7.68 11.22 7.54
C PRO A 65 6.54 10.46 8.21
N ARG A 66 6.41 10.59 9.53
CA ARG A 66 5.37 9.88 10.32
C ARG A 66 3.94 10.25 9.90
N CYS A 67 3.76 11.45 9.37
CA CYS A 67 2.47 11.97 8.91
C CYS A 67 1.99 11.35 7.57
N LEU A 68 2.84 10.63 6.84
CA LEU A 68 2.46 10.03 5.56
C LEU A 68 1.30 9.03 5.74
N SER A 69 0.23 9.22 5.00
CA SER A 69 -0.96 8.37 5.02
C SER A 69 -0.66 6.94 4.55
N GLU A 70 -1.40 5.97 5.08
CA GLU A 70 -1.36 4.57 4.61
C GLU A 70 -1.74 4.45 3.12
N THR A 71 -2.56 5.38 2.62
CA THR A 71 -2.94 5.49 1.22
C THR A 71 -1.74 5.63 0.30
N GLY A 72 -0.71 6.38 0.73
CA GLY A 72 0.53 6.53 -0.04
C GLY A 72 1.51 5.36 0.09
N LEU A 73 1.30 4.47 1.06
CA LEU A 73 2.11 3.27 1.24
C LEU A 73 1.54 2.06 0.49
N PHE A 74 0.22 1.90 0.48
CA PHE A 74 -0.43 0.67 0.02
C PHE A 74 -1.43 0.86 -1.14
N GLY A 75 -1.89 2.10 -1.39
CA GLY A 75 -2.92 2.33 -2.39
C GLY A 75 -2.39 2.23 -3.83
N ARG A 76 -3.21 1.66 -4.73
CA ARG A 76 -2.97 1.64 -6.18
C ARG A 76 -3.25 3.00 -6.82
N ASN A 77 -2.36 3.95 -6.55
CA ASN A 77 -2.49 5.36 -6.92
C ASN A 77 -1.50 5.73 -8.04
N THR A 78 -1.23 7.04 -8.21
CA THR A 78 -0.24 7.59 -9.15
C THR A 78 1.18 7.06 -8.92
N LEU A 79 1.55 6.84 -7.66
CA LEU A 79 2.78 6.15 -7.26
C LEU A 79 2.39 4.90 -6.47
N GLN A 80 2.84 3.73 -6.92
CA GLN A 80 2.54 2.46 -6.26
C GLN A 80 3.84 1.85 -5.74
N LEU A 81 3.88 1.57 -4.44
CA LEU A 81 4.95 0.82 -3.81
C LEU A 81 4.59 -0.67 -3.80
N PRO A 82 5.57 -1.58 -3.86
CA PRO A 82 5.31 -3.01 -3.89
C PRO A 82 5.08 -3.57 -2.48
N LEU A 83 4.22 -2.91 -1.71
CA LEU A 83 3.93 -3.21 -0.30
C LEU A 83 2.49 -3.70 -0.14
N GLN A 84 2.28 -4.54 0.87
CA GLN A 84 0.93 -5.01 1.22
C GLN A 84 0.67 -4.75 2.69
N SER A 85 -0.51 -4.21 3.00
CA SER A 85 -0.94 -4.02 4.39
C SER A 85 -1.30 -5.37 5.04
N ILE A 86 -1.11 -5.45 6.36
CA ILE A 86 -1.54 -6.59 7.19
C ILE A 86 -3.06 -6.67 7.18
N SER A 87 -3.78 -5.54 7.20
CA SER A 87 -5.26 -5.54 7.15
C SER A 87 -5.76 -6.11 5.82
N LEU A 88 -5.18 -5.70 4.68
CA LEU A 88 -5.55 -6.27 3.39
C LEU A 88 -5.23 -7.76 3.34
N GLY A 89 -4.02 -8.17 3.77
CA GLY A 89 -3.64 -9.58 3.86
C GLY A 89 -4.58 -10.40 4.73
N TYR A 90 -4.94 -9.87 5.90
CA TYR A 90 -5.90 -10.48 6.82
C TYR A 90 -7.27 -10.67 6.15
N MET A 91 -7.81 -9.66 5.48
CA MET A 91 -9.08 -9.76 4.75
C MET A 91 -9.01 -10.83 3.67
N GLN A 92 -7.94 -10.82 2.86
CA GLN A 92 -7.72 -11.83 1.83
C GLN A 92 -7.66 -13.26 2.42
N GLU A 93 -6.90 -13.47 3.49
CA GLU A 93 -6.77 -14.80 4.11
C GLU A 93 -8.07 -15.27 4.77
N LYS A 94 -8.83 -14.38 5.41
CA LYS A 94 -10.14 -14.72 5.97
C LYS A 94 -11.15 -15.04 4.88
N THR A 95 -11.17 -14.29 3.78
CA THR A 95 -11.98 -14.58 2.60
C THR A 95 -11.60 -15.93 1.98
N ARG A 96 -10.30 -16.22 1.84
CA ARG A 96 -9.81 -17.53 1.38
C ARG A 96 -10.29 -18.65 2.28
N LEU A 97 -10.21 -18.49 3.60
CA LEU A 97 -10.66 -19.49 4.58
C LEU A 97 -12.17 -19.76 4.47
N VAL A 98 -12.99 -18.71 4.33
CA VAL A 98 -14.45 -18.86 4.15
C VAL A 98 -14.76 -19.70 2.90
N LEU A 99 -14.09 -19.42 1.78
CA LEU A 99 -14.29 -20.18 0.54
C LEU A 99 -13.74 -21.60 0.62
N GLU A 100 -12.59 -21.80 1.27
CA GLU A 100 -12.02 -23.12 1.52
C GLU A 100 -12.99 -24.04 2.29
N LEU A 101 -13.64 -23.51 3.33
CA LEU A 101 -14.63 -24.23 4.13
C LEU A 101 -15.94 -24.47 3.36
N ARG A 102 -16.48 -23.44 2.70
CA ARG A 102 -17.77 -23.51 1.97
C ARG A 102 -17.72 -24.47 0.79
N GLU A 103 -16.61 -24.47 0.06
CA GLU A 103 -16.49 -25.24 -1.18
C GLU A 103 -15.70 -26.54 -0.97
N SER A 104 -15.37 -26.92 0.28
CA SER A 104 -14.55 -28.09 0.61
C SER A 104 -14.97 -29.35 -0.16
N THR A 105 -13.98 -30.15 -0.59
CA THR A 105 -14.24 -31.45 -1.21
C THR A 105 -14.82 -32.44 -0.19
N ASP A 106 -14.45 -32.29 1.08
CA ASP A 106 -14.98 -33.08 2.17
C ASP A 106 -16.38 -32.60 2.55
N GLN A 107 -17.36 -33.48 2.41
CA GLN A 107 -18.75 -33.22 2.74
C GLN A 107 -18.94 -32.88 4.23
N THR A 108 -18.18 -33.50 5.14
CA THR A 108 -18.32 -33.28 6.58
C THR A 108 -17.93 -31.85 6.94
N VAL A 109 -16.81 -31.36 6.38
CA VAL A 109 -16.33 -29.98 6.54
C VAL A 109 -17.35 -28.99 5.98
N ARG A 110 -17.91 -29.27 4.80
CA ARG A 110 -18.92 -28.41 4.18
C ARG A 110 -20.21 -28.36 5.01
N ASN A 111 -20.64 -29.50 5.54
CA ASN A 111 -21.86 -29.61 6.35
C ASN A 111 -21.70 -28.98 7.74
N ALA A 112 -20.48 -28.98 8.29
CA ALA A 112 -20.19 -28.36 9.59
C ALA A 112 -20.47 -26.85 9.60
N ASN A 113 -20.47 -26.18 8.43
CA ASN A 113 -20.78 -24.75 8.28
C ASN A 113 -20.05 -23.88 9.30
N ALA A 114 -18.76 -24.19 9.51
CA ALA A 114 -17.93 -23.56 10.53
C ALA A 114 -17.90 -22.04 10.32
N LYS A 115 -18.14 -21.30 11.40
CA LYS A 115 -18.11 -19.84 11.36
C LYS A 115 -16.66 -19.36 11.37
N VAL A 116 -16.37 -18.32 10.58
CA VAL A 116 -15.07 -17.63 10.60
C VAL A 116 -15.27 -16.30 11.33
N PRO A 117 -15.01 -16.23 12.66
CA PRO A 117 -15.21 -15.01 13.42
C PRO A 117 -14.12 -13.99 13.10
N THR A 118 -14.56 -12.77 12.78
CA THR A 118 -13.68 -11.64 12.43
C THR A 118 -14.01 -10.36 13.20
N GLY A 119 -14.83 -10.47 14.25
CA GLY A 119 -15.30 -9.37 15.10
C GLY A 119 -16.51 -8.62 14.51
N ARG A 120 -16.89 -7.50 15.15
CA ARG A 120 -18.08 -6.72 14.78
C ARG A 120 -17.87 -5.77 13.60
N LYS A 121 -16.66 -5.21 13.45
CA LYS A 121 -16.36 -4.14 12.47
C LYS A 121 -16.36 -4.62 11.02
N TRP A 122 -16.01 -5.88 10.79
CA TRP A 122 -15.89 -6.46 9.46
C TRP A 122 -16.17 -7.96 9.55
N ASN A 123 -17.05 -8.48 8.69
CA ASN A 123 -17.45 -9.88 8.69
C ASN A 123 -17.05 -10.55 7.37
N ALA A 124 -16.18 -11.57 7.44
CA ALA A 124 -15.66 -12.23 6.24
C ALA A 124 -16.77 -12.86 5.39
N LYS A 125 -17.74 -13.53 6.01
CA LYS A 125 -18.81 -14.23 5.29
C LYS A 125 -19.67 -13.25 4.49
N THR A 126 -20.11 -12.16 5.13
CA THR A 126 -20.92 -11.14 4.45
C THR A 126 -20.16 -10.46 3.32
N GLU A 127 -18.86 -10.26 3.47
CA GLU A 127 -18.02 -9.65 2.43
C GLU A 127 -17.77 -10.59 1.27
N VAL A 128 -17.64 -11.90 1.52
CA VAL A 128 -17.64 -12.91 0.46
C VAL A 128 -18.95 -12.89 -0.31
N ASP A 129 -20.10 -12.90 0.37
CA ASP A 129 -21.41 -12.87 -0.30
C ASP A 129 -21.62 -11.57 -1.09
N ARG A 130 -21.18 -10.41 -0.56
CA ARG A 130 -21.17 -9.13 -1.28
C ARG A 130 -20.28 -9.16 -2.52
N ALA A 131 -19.07 -9.70 -2.41
CA ALA A 131 -18.13 -9.82 -3.52
C ALA A 131 -18.68 -10.74 -4.62
N ILE A 132 -19.27 -11.88 -4.25
CA ILE A 132 -19.95 -12.79 -5.19
C ILE A 132 -21.09 -12.05 -5.89
N GLY A 133 -21.94 -11.32 -5.14
CA GLY A 133 -23.04 -10.54 -5.71
C GLY A 133 -22.55 -9.47 -6.70
N ARG A 134 -21.44 -8.78 -6.40
CA ARG A 134 -20.82 -7.82 -7.34
C ARG A 134 -20.30 -8.50 -8.60
N LEU A 135 -19.66 -9.65 -8.49
CA LEU A 135 -19.16 -10.42 -9.64
C LEU A 135 -20.30 -10.92 -10.52
N GLN A 136 -21.38 -11.42 -9.93
CA GLN A 136 -22.60 -11.82 -10.65
C GLN A 136 -23.27 -10.63 -11.33
N HIS A 137 -23.34 -9.48 -10.64
CA HIS A 137 -23.89 -8.26 -11.23
C HIS A 137 -23.03 -7.77 -12.42
N GLN A 138 -21.71 -7.79 -12.29
CA GLN A 138 -20.79 -7.46 -13.39
C GLN A 138 -20.98 -8.40 -14.59
N GLU A 139 -21.24 -9.69 -14.35
CA GLU A 139 -21.56 -10.65 -15.41
C GLU A 139 -22.87 -10.32 -16.14
N ILE A 140 -23.92 -9.92 -15.41
CA ILE A 140 -25.21 -9.50 -15.99
C ILE A 140 -25.06 -8.23 -16.82
N VAL A 141 -24.35 -7.23 -16.28
CA VAL A 141 -24.06 -5.98 -17.00
C VAL A 141 -23.23 -6.25 -18.26
N GLY A 142 -22.40 -7.30 -18.23
CA GLY A 142 -21.56 -7.67 -19.35
C GLY A 142 -20.48 -6.63 -19.63
N ARG A 143 -20.00 -6.58 -20.87
CA ARG A 143 -19.02 -5.56 -21.28
C ARG A 143 -19.73 -4.23 -21.55
N VAL A 144 -19.29 -3.18 -20.87
CA VAL A 144 -19.65 -1.80 -21.16
C VAL A 144 -18.55 -1.17 -22.02
N GLN A 145 -18.94 -0.29 -22.95
CA GLN A 145 -17.98 0.49 -23.72
C GLN A 145 -17.15 1.38 -22.79
N ALA A 146 -15.82 1.23 -22.84
CA ALA A 146 -14.89 2.08 -22.10
C ALA A 146 -14.25 3.11 -23.06
N GLY A 147 -14.71 4.36 -22.97
CA GLY A 147 -14.18 5.46 -23.79
C GLY A 147 -14.59 5.37 -25.26
N ARG A 148 -13.67 5.73 -26.15
CA ARG A 148 -13.89 5.75 -27.61
C ARG A 148 -13.52 4.43 -28.32
N ALA A 149 -13.04 3.45 -27.57
CA ALA A 149 -12.75 2.13 -28.13
C ALA A 149 -14.06 1.42 -28.50
N GLY A 150 -14.05 0.65 -29.60
CA GLY A 150 -15.21 -0.11 -30.06
C GLY A 150 -15.64 -1.21 -29.07
N LEU A 151 -16.88 -1.68 -29.22
CA LEU A 151 -17.41 -2.80 -28.45
C LEU A 151 -16.51 -4.03 -28.61
N GLY A 152 -16.08 -4.65 -27.51
CA GLY A 152 -15.21 -5.84 -27.54
C GLY A 152 -13.71 -5.57 -27.41
N TRP A 153 -13.27 -4.30 -27.39
CA TRP A 153 -11.87 -3.96 -27.12
C TRP A 153 -11.49 -4.26 -25.64
N GLY A 154 -10.29 -4.80 -25.42
CA GLY A 154 -9.74 -5.12 -24.09
C GLY A 154 -9.87 -6.58 -23.66
N GLU A 155 -9.38 -6.88 -22.44
CA GLU A 155 -9.41 -8.23 -21.86
C GLU A 155 -10.83 -8.77 -21.74
N ALA A 156 -10.99 -10.08 -21.98
CA ALA A 156 -12.29 -10.73 -21.85
C ALA A 156 -12.74 -10.79 -20.38
N PRO A 157 -14.01 -10.43 -20.09
CA PRO A 157 -14.53 -10.52 -18.74
C PRO A 157 -14.51 -11.97 -18.29
N ARG A 158 -14.03 -12.19 -17.07
CA ARG A 158 -14.12 -13.50 -16.42
C ARG A 158 -15.50 -13.63 -15.82
N PHE A 159 -16.29 -14.56 -16.33
CA PHE A 159 -17.64 -14.81 -15.84
C PHE A 159 -17.62 -15.69 -14.59
N TRP A 160 -18.40 -15.32 -13.60
CA TRP A 160 -18.52 -16.07 -12.34
C TRP A 160 -19.13 -17.45 -12.59
N SER A 161 -20.16 -17.52 -13.44
CA SER A 161 -20.86 -18.76 -13.78
C SER A 161 -19.91 -19.82 -14.37
N LYS A 162 -18.99 -19.40 -15.25
CA LYS A 162 -18.05 -20.26 -15.97
C LYS A 162 -16.73 -20.51 -15.23
N ALA A 163 -16.46 -19.77 -14.17
CA ALA A 163 -15.21 -19.89 -13.41
C ALA A 163 -15.13 -21.21 -12.63
N SER A 164 -13.97 -21.86 -12.70
CA SER A 164 -13.62 -22.99 -11.84
C SER A 164 -13.55 -22.58 -10.37
N ARG A 165 -13.52 -23.56 -9.47
CA ARG A 165 -13.39 -23.31 -8.02
C ARG A 165 -12.18 -22.45 -7.66
N LYS A 166 -11.03 -22.72 -8.30
CA LYS A 166 -9.80 -21.94 -8.10
C LYS A 166 -9.97 -20.51 -8.60
N GLU A 167 -10.53 -20.33 -9.79
CA GLU A 167 -10.76 -19.01 -10.36
C GLU A 167 -11.78 -18.20 -9.57
N ARG A 168 -12.86 -18.82 -9.08
CA ARG A 168 -13.83 -18.18 -8.19
C ARG A 168 -13.17 -17.62 -6.93
N LYS A 169 -12.28 -18.39 -6.32
CA LYS A 169 -11.48 -17.94 -5.17
C LYS A 169 -10.60 -16.75 -5.51
N GLU A 170 -9.93 -16.78 -6.66
CA GLU A 170 -9.10 -15.67 -7.12
C GLU A 170 -9.94 -14.40 -7.40
N LEU A 171 -11.10 -14.55 -8.05
CA LEU A 171 -12.02 -13.46 -8.36
C LEU A 171 -12.56 -12.79 -7.09
N VAL A 172 -13.03 -13.57 -6.11
CA VAL A 172 -13.55 -13.00 -4.86
C VAL A 172 -12.45 -12.29 -4.07
N VAL A 173 -11.24 -12.86 -4.01
CA VAL A 173 -10.11 -12.20 -3.34
C VAL A 173 -9.68 -10.93 -4.07
N ALA A 174 -9.71 -10.93 -5.40
CA ALA A 174 -9.45 -9.74 -6.21
C ALA A 174 -10.50 -8.65 -5.97
N GLU A 175 -11.79 -9.01 -5.86
CA GLU A 175 -12.89 -8.09 -5.59
C GLU A 175 -12.84 -7.48 -4.18
N VAL A 176 -12.48 -8.29 -3.17
CA VAL A 176 -12.21 -7.79 -1.81
C VAL A 176 -11.02 -6.83 -1.82
N THR A 177 -9.96 -7.16 -2.58
CA THR A 177 -8.82 -6.27 -2.75
C THR A 177 -9.23 -4.96 -3.41
N ARG A 178 -10.03 -5.02 -4.49
CA ARG A 178 -10.56 -3.85 -5.19
C ARG A 178 -11.34 -2.93 -4.26
N THR A 179 -12.16 -3.49 -3.37
CA THR A 179 -12.96 -2.73 -2.40
C THR A 179 -12.08 -2.00 -1.37
N GLU A 180 -11.00 -2.62 -0.89
CA GLU A 180 -10.05 -1.94 0.00
C GLU A 180 -9.23 -0.86 -0.76
N GLU A 181 -8.90 -1.08 -2.03
CA GLU A 181 -8.28 -0.05 -2.88
C GLU A 181 -9.21 1.15 -3.11
N GLU A 182 -10.51 0.90 -3.31
CA GLU A 182 -11.53 1.96 -3.37
C GLU A 182 -11.55 2.77 -2.07
N ARG A 183 -11.48 2.09 -0.91
CA ARG A 183 -11.40 2.77 0.39
C ARG A 183 -10.15 3.65 0.51
N TYR A 184 -9.00 3.19 0.04
CA TYR A 184 -7.79 4.02 -0.02
C TYR A 184 -7.98 5.25 -0.91
N LYS A 185 -8.64 5.09 -2.06
CA LYS A 185 -8.93 6.18 -2.99
C LYS A 185 -9.91 7.20 -2.39
N ILE A 186 -10.98 6.75 -1.74
CA ILE A 186 -11.92 7.62 -1.02
C ILE A 186 -11.19 8.42 0.08
N LYS A 187 -10.32 7.75 0.84
CA LYS A 187 -9.48 8.41 1.85
C LYS A 187 -8.49 9.41 1.24
N ALA A 188 -7.97 9.15 0.04
CA ALA A 188 -7.13 10.12 -0.65
C ALA A 188 -7.89 11.40 -0.97
N VAL A 189 -9.11 11.27 -1.53
CA VAL A 189 -9.94 12.41 -1.93
C VAL A 189 -10.28 13.30 -0.72
N SER A 190 -10.48 12.72 0.47
CA SER A 190 -10.70 13.50 1.69
C SER A 190 -9.44 14.14 2.29
N GLN A 191 -8.24 13.80 1.79
CA GLN A 191 -6.97 14.35 2.24
C GLN A 191 -6.52 15.49 1.33
N GLY A 192 -7.02 16.71 1.52
CA GLY A 192 -6.75 17.83 0.59
C GLY A 192 -5.27 18.09 0.25
N ARG A 193 -4.32 17.90 1.18
CA ARG A 193 -2.87 18.02 0.90
C ARG A 193 -2.27 16.75 0.31
N GLN A 194 -2.17 15.68 1.11
CA GLN A 194 -1.53 14.42 0.67
C GLN A 194 -2.30 13.69 -0.44
N GLY A 195 -3.56 14.05 -0.66
CA GLY A 195 -4.43 13.57 -1.73
C GLY A 195 -4.51 14.50 -2.93
N SER A 196 -3.76 15.61 -2.97
CA SER A 196 -3.79 16.54 -4.12
C SER A 196 -3.50 15.86 -5.46
N TRP A 197 -2.78 14.74 -5.46
CA TRP A 197 -2.57 13.92 -6.66
C TRP A 197 -3.85 13.35 -7.27
N THR A 198 -4.97 13.31 -6.56
CA THR A 198 -6.25 12.83 -7.11
C THR A 198 -6.82 13.77 -8.17
N THR A 199 -6.40 15.04 -8.20
CA THR A 199 -6.83 16.03 -9.20
C THR A 199 -5.86 16.17 -10.37
N TRP A 200 -4.77 15.38 -10.40
CA TRP A 200 -3.80 15.46 -11.48
C TRP A 200 -4.33 14.77 -12.74
N GLU A 201 -4.29 15.48 -13.86
CA GLU A 201 -4.68 14.97 -15.17
C GLU A 201 -3.46 14.61 -16.01
N GLY A 202 -3.57 13.57 -16.85
CA GLY A 202 -2.50 13.18 -17.78
C GLY A 202 -1.23 12.60 -17.14
N VAL A 203 -1.20 12.36 -15.83
CA VAL A 203 -0.03 11.80 -15.15
C VAL A 203 0.01 10.28 -15.29
N ALA A 204 1.12 9.77 -15.84
CA ALA A 204 1.34 8.34 -15.96
C ALA A 204 1.51 7.69 -14.57
N ASN A 205 0.78 6.60 -14.32
CA ASN A 205 0.93 5.81 -13.10
C ASN A 205 2.31 5.16 -13.05
N ARG A 206 3.05 5.43 -11.96
CA ARG A 206 4.36 4.85 -11.70
C ARG A 206 4.23 3.67 -10.74
N ASN A 207 4.33 2.47 -11.28
CA ASN A 207 4.37 1.24 -10.50
C ASN A 207 5.83 0.86 -10.19
N ILE A 208 6.24 0.96 -8.93
CA ILE A 208 7.57 0.55 -8.48
C ILE A 208 7.51 -0.94 -8.13
N ARG A 209 8.18 -1.78 -8.92
CA ARG A 209 8.34 -3.20 -8.58
C ARG A 209 9.48 -3.37 -7.59
N TRP A 210 9.57 -4.54 -6.96
CA TRP A 210 10.70 -4.85 -6.08
C TRP A 210 12.04 -4.67 -6.79
N ALA A 211 12.18 -5.15 -8.03
CA ALA A 211 13.39 -4.98 -8.84
C ALA A 211 13.79 -3.50 -9.01
N ASP A 212 12.82 -2.60 -9.18
CA ASP A 212 13.07 -1.16 -9.26
C ASP A 212 13.47 -0.60 -7.90
N LEU A 213 12.78 -1.01 -6.83
CA LEU A 213 13.06 -0.60 -5.46
C LEU A 213 14.49 -0.98 -5.01
N TRP A 214 15.01 -2.12 -5.48
CA TRP A 214 16.41 -2.51 -5.27
C TRP A 214 17.39 -1.55 -5.93
N LYS A 215 17.12 -1.13 -7.18
CA LYS A 215 17.98 -0.26 -7.98
C LYS A 215 17.92 1.21 -7.55
N ILE A 216 16.78 1.66 -7.06
CA ILE A 216 16.59 3.06 -6.66
C ILE A 216 17.40 3.35 -5.38
N PRO A 217 18.22 4.42 -5.35
CA PRO A 217 18.84 4.90 -4.12
C PRO A 217 17.78 5.27 -3.09
N GLN A 218 18.02 4.96 -1.81
CA GLN A 218 17.01 5.17 -0.76
C GLN A 218 16.57 6.64 -0.66
N ALA A 219 17.51 7.58 -0.79
CA ALA A 219 17.21 9.01 -0.80
C ALA A 219 16.24 9.41 -1.92
N ARG A 220 16.46 8.88 -3.13
CA ARG A 220 15.60 9.11 -4.29
C ARG A 220 14.20 8.52 -4.10
N LEU A 221 14.08 7.34 -3.49
CA LEU A 221 12.79 6.73 -3.17
C LEU A 221 12.02 7.59 -2.16
N SER A 222 12.70 8.00 -1.08
CA SER A 222 12.13 8.90 -0.06
C SER A 222 11.65 10.22 -0.68
N PHE A 223 12.51 10.87 -1.46
CA PHE A 223 12.16 12.11 -2.16
C PHE A 223 10.95 11.93 -3.07
N LEU A 224 10.92 10.87 -3.89
CA LEU A 224 9.82 10.60 -4.81
C LEU A 224 8.48 10.42 -4.09
N VAL A 225 8.45 9.62 -3.02
CA VAL A 225 7.24 9.41 -2.23
C VAL A 225 6.82 10.72 -1.57
N ARG A 226 7.77 11.46 -0.99
CA ARG A 226 7.48 12.74 -0.34
C ARG A 226 6.96 13.79 -1.31
N SER A 227 7.48 13.84 -2.54
CA SER A 227 7.06 14.78 -3.57
C SER A 227 5.66 14.44 -4.10
N THR A 228 5.35 13.15 -4.29
CA THR A 228 4.03 12.73 -4.77
C THR A 228 2.91 13.04 -3.77
N TYR A 229 3.18 12.89 -2.48
CA TYR A 229 2.18 13.05 -1.42
C TYR A 229 2.30 14.36 -0.63
N ASP A 230 2.97 15.37 -1.18
CA ASP A 230 3.17 16.70 -0.53
C ASP A 230 3.60 16.59 0.94
N THR A 231 4.66 15.81 1.19
CA THR A 231 5.30 15.68 2.51
C THR A 231 6.79 16.05 2.46
N LEU A 232 7.19 16.86 1.47
CA LEU A 232 8.48 17.51 1.46
C LEU A 232 8.48 18.68 2.48
N PRO A 233 9.59 18.94 3.19
CA PRO A 233 9.77 20.13 4.02
C PRO A 233 9.91 21.40 3.15
N CYS A 234 8.86 21.77 2.43
CA CYS A 234 8.72 23.08 1.80
C CYS A 234 8.33 24.12 2.86
N PRO A 235 8.55 25.43 2.64
CA PRO A 235 8.17 26.47 3.60
C PRO A 235 6.73 26.35 4.11
N ARG A 236 5.79 25.96 3.24
CA ARG A 236 4.37 25.75 3.57
C ARG A 236 4.13 24.56 4.52
N ASN A 237 4.81 23.44 4.30
CA ASN A 237 4.68 22.25 5.15
C ASN A 237 5.45 22.42 6.46
N LEU A 238 6.61 23.07 6.39
CA LEU A 238 7.41 23.42 7.55
C LEU A 238 6.67 24.38 8.49
N HIS A 239 6.05 25.42 7.96
CA HIS A 239 5.19 26.32 8.74
C HIS A 239 4.00 25.57 9.36
N GLN A 240 3.42 24.59 8.66
CA GLN A 240 2.34 23.78 9.23
C GLN A 240 2.82 22.84 10.34
N TRP A 241 4.03 22.27 10.21
CA TRP A 241 4.54 21.27 11.17
C TRP A 241 5.14 21.90 12.43
N PHE A 242 5.75 23.07 12.30
CA PHE A 242 6.55 23.71 13.35
C PHE A 242 6.13 25.17 13.64
N GLY A 243 5.09 25.69 12.97
CA GLY A 243 4.75 27.11 13.04
C GLY A 243 5.82 28.04 12.46
N SER A 244 5.68 29.34 12.71
CA SER A 244 6.67 30.38 12.37
C SER A 244 7.76 30.55 13.44
N GLU A 245 7.55 30.06 14.67
CA GLU A 245 8.27 30.53 15.86
C GLU A 245 8.89 29.44 16.76
N GLU A 246 8.94 28.17 16.34
CA GLU A 246 9.54 27.14 17.18
C GLU A 246 11.08 27.29 17.31
N SER A 247 11.55 27.43 18.55
CA SER A 247 12.98 27.36 18.90
C SER A 247 13.46 25.91 18.91
N CYS A 248 14.61 25.65 18.28
CA CYS A 248 15.17 24.30 18.26
C CYS A 248 15.61 23.89 19.68
N PRO A 249 15.17 22.74 20.22
CA PRO A 249 15.51 22.33 21.58
C PRO A 249 17.01 22.04 21.79
N LEU A 250 17.77 21.87 20.71
CA LEU A 250 19.20 21.57 20.75
C LEU A 250 20.09 22.82 20.65
N CYS A 251 19.68 23.84 19.89
CA CYS A 251 20.49 25.04 19.69
C CYS A 251 19.81 26.35 20.14
N ARG A 252 18.55 26.28 20.62
CA ARG A 252 17.71 27.41 21.06
C ARG A 252 17.49 28.52 20.02
N VAL A 253 17.94 28.31 18.77
CA VAL A 253 17.70 29.22 17.65
C VAL A 253 16.26 29.04 17.15
N THR A 254 15.52 30.13 17.06
CA THR A 254 14.21 30.21 16.41
C THR A 254 14.31 29.76 14.95
N GLY A 255 13.48 28.80 14.56
CA GLY A 255 13.51 28.19 13.24
C GLY A 255 14.67 27.20 13.00
N GLY A 256 15.42 26.78 14.03
CA GLY A 256 16.50 25.81 13.88
C GLY A 256 16.02 24.45 13.34
N ASN A 257 14.81 24.01 13.72
CA ASN A 257 14.18 22.79 13.19
C ASN A 257 13.85 22.93 11.69
N LEU A 258 13.41 24.12 11.26
CA LEU A 258 13.12 24.45 9.87
C LEU A 258 14.41 24.36 9.02
N LYS A 259 15.51 24.99 9.49
CA LYS A 259 16.81 24.99 8.81
C LYS A 259 17.42 23.59 8.68
N LYS A 260 17.28 22.74 9.70
CA LYS A 260 17.74 21.35 9.65
C LYS A 260 16.94 20.54 8.62
N ALA A 261 15.61 20.68 8.63
CA ALA A 261 14.73 19.96 7.70
C ALA A 261 14.93 20.40 6.24
N THR A 262 15.17 21.69 5.97
CA THR A 262 15.51 22.17 4.62
C THR A 262 16.89 21.71 4.17
N LYS A 263 17.88 21.67 5.07
CA LYS A 263 19.22 21.13 4.76
C LYS A 263 19.15 19.64 4.42
N GLU A 264 18.46 18.83 5.22
CA GLU A 264 18.22 17.41 4.93
C GLU A 264 17.52 17.24 3.58
N LEU A 265 16.52 18.07 3.26
CA LEU A 265 15.88 18.05 1.94
C LEU A 265 16.83 18.40 0.81
N ALA A 266 17.62 19.45 0.96
CA ALA A 266 18.58 19.87 -0.04
C ALA A 266 19.60 18.76 -0.29
N GLU A 267 20.12 18.14 0.75
CA GLU A 267 21.01 16.98 0.63
C GLU A 267 20.32 15.78 -0.04
N GLU A 268 19.06 15.48 0.29
CA GLU A 268 18.30 14.39 -0.33
C GLU A 268 17.94 14.68 -1.80
N ALA A 269 17.64 15.94 -2.12
CA ALA A 269 17.39 16.43 -3.46
C ALA A 269 18.68 16.46 -4.28
N GLU A 270 19.82 16.84 -3.72
CA GLU A 270 21.15 16.78 -4.32
C GLU A 270 21.56 15.33 -4.58
N LYS A 271 21.46 14.45 -3.59
CA LYS A 271 21.70 13.00 -3.76
C LYS A 271 20.76 12.37 -4.79
N GLY A 272 19.52 12.83 -4.84
CA GLY A 272 18.50 12.38 -5.80
C GLY A 272 18.68 12.93 -7.22
N SER A 273 19.20 14.15 -7.36
CA SER A 273 19.41 14.86 -8.63
C SER A 273 20.81 14.68 -9.22
N PHE A 274 21.81 14.31 -8.41
CA PHE A 274 23.15 13.94 -8.85
C PHE A 274 23.12 12.84 -9.93
N TRP A 275 22.18 11.90 -9.80
CA TRP A 275 21.94 10.87 -10.83
C TRP A 275 21.20 11.37 -12.08
N LEU A 276 20.35 12.39 -11.97
CA LEU A 276 19.75 13.07 -13.14
C LEU A 276 20.82 13.84 -13.94
N TRP A 277 21.81 14.39 -13.25
CA TRP A 277 22.99 15.01 -13.86
C TRP A 277 23.92 13.98 -14.53
N LEU A 278 24.16 12.82 -13.90
CA LEU A 278 24.90 11.72 -14.52
C LEU A 278 24.18 11.15 -15.76
N ARG A 279 22.86 10.96 -15.72
CA ARG A 279 22.10 10.41 -16.85
C ARG A 279 21.89 11.41 -18.01
N ARG A 280 22.08 12.72 -17.78
CA ARG A 280 22.19 13.71 -18.87
C ARG A 280 23.50 13.61 -19.65
N LYS A 281 24.56 13.00 -19.08
CA LYS A 281 25.80 12.70 -19.80
C LYS A 281 25.68 11.45 -20.69
N ASP A 282 24.70 10.59 -20.47
CA ASP A 282 24.40 9.50 -21.38
C ASP A 282 23.74 10.05 -22.65
N LYS A 283 24.40 9.85 -23.80
CA LYS A 283 24.07 10.41 -25.13
C LYS A 283 22.67 10.12 -25.68
N CYS A 284 21.80 9.42 -24.97
CA CYS A 284 20.47 9.00 -25.44
C CYS A 284 19.37 10.08 -25.35
N TRP A 285 19.71 11.33 -25.01
CA TRP A 285 18.77 12.46 -25.00
C TRP A 285 19.13 13.56 -26.01
N GLY A 286 20.15 13.35 -26.86
CA GLY A 286 20.32 14.16 -28.05
C GLY A 286 19.13 13.94 -28.97
N LYS A 287 18.48 15.03 -29.41
CA LYS A 287 17.50 14.98 -30.49
C LYS A 287 18.13 14.20 -31.64
N ASN A 288 17.45 13.15 -32.13
CA ASN A 288 17.70 12.67 -33.47
C ASN A 288 17.28 13.81 -34.40
N THR A 289 18.24 14.62 -34.84
CA THR A 289 18.18 15.34 -36.11
C THR A 289 18.20 14.33 -37.24
#